data_AF-A0A7S0A413-F1
#
_entry.id   AF-A0A7S0A413-F1
#
_cell.length_a   1.000
_cell.length_b   1.000
_cell.length_c   1.000
_cell.angle_alpha   90.00
_cell.angle_beta   90.00
_cell.angle_gamma   90.00
#
_symmetry.space_group_name_H-M   'P 1'
#
loop_
_entity.id
_entity.type
_entity.pdbx_description
1 polymer ?
#
loop_
_entity_poly.entity_id
_entity_poly.type
_entity_poly.pdbx_seq_one_letter_code
_entity_poly.pdbx_strand_id
1 'polypeptide(L)'
;MTDGLCEAGDVGVLTSALHLVRAAAQNTTKAPPLWFVTWGAQPLASGEDDARKVGSVTNAGLWGFARAVRMEYPGALQVGCFDLDPLVSGDLGESLVKALPSLVVAGEEEVALRSGGLLDARLVRSSLKFSGPTRLNMAARGALSSLRPVAQVERRPAIPGFVQL
;
A
#
# COMPACT_ATOMS: atom_id res chain seq x y z
N MET A 1 -14.94 -18.19 8.49
CA MET A 1 -15.56 -16.92 8.92
C MET A 1 -14.85 -15.83 8.14
N THR A 2 -15.23 -15.70 6.87
CA THR A 2 -14.72 -14.69 5.96
C THR A 2 -15.61 -13.49 6.14
N ASP A 3 -15.20 -12.58 7.02
CA ASP A 3 -15.83 -11.28 7.10
C ASP A 3 -15.50 -10.57 5.79
N GLY A 4 -16.54 -10.41 4.97
CA GLY A 4 -16.45 -9.79 3.68
C GLY A 4 -15.91 -8.39 3.85
N LEU A 5 -14.98 -8.03 2.96
CA LEU A 5 -14.47 -6.69 2.73
C LEU A 5 -15.54 -5.65 3.10
N CYS A 6 -15.24 -4.81 4.09
CA CYS A 6 -16.02 -3.62 4.41
C CYS A 6 -15.86 -2.59 3.26
N GLU A 7 -16.27 -2.95 2.04
CA GLU A 7 -16.05 -2.18 0.81
C GLU A 7 -16.70 -0.80 0.85
N ALA A 8 -17.76 -0.63 1.64
CA ALA A 8 -18.47 0.63 1.77
C ALA A 8 -17.62 1.74 2.44
N GLY A 9 -16.67 1.37 3.31
CA GLY A 9 -15.83 2.33 4.03
C GLY A 9 -14.76 2.96 3.13
N ASP A 10 -13.98 2.13 2.43
CA ASP A 10 -12.84 2.59 1.61
C ASP A 10 -13.28 3.47 0.43
N VAL A 11 -14.37 3.11 -0.24
CA VAL A 11 -14.92 3.90 -1.35
C VAL A 11 -15.44 5.24 -0.86
N GLY A 12 -16.06 5.28 0.33
CA GLY A 12 -16.51 6.51 0.97
C GLY A 12 -15.35 7.46 1.24
N VAL A 13 -14.26 6.95 1.84
CA VAL A 13 -13.05 7.73 2.13
C VAL A 13 -12.40 8.27 0.86
N LEU A 14 -12.28 7.45 -0.19
CA LEU A 14 -11.78 7.89 -1.50
C LEU A 14 -12.66 8.98 -2.12
N THR A 15 -13.98 8.86 -2.00
CA THR A 15 -14.92 9.88 -2.49
C THR A 15 -14.74 11.21 -1.75
N SER A 16 -14.55 11.17 -0.42
CA SER A 16 -14.23 12.37 0.37
C SER A 16 -12.90 13.00 -0.04
N ALA A 17 -11.86 12.18 -0.25
CA ALA A 17 -10.56 12.65 -0.75
C ALA A 17 -10.69 13.31 -2.13
N LEU A 18 -11.48 12.74 -3.04
CA LEU A 18 -11.78 13.33 -4.34
C LEU A 18 -12.47 14.70 -4.21
N HIS A 19 -13.45 14.84 -3.31
CA HIS A 19 -14.12 16.11 -3.09
C HIS A 19 -13.19 17.18 -2.53
N LEU A 20 -12.30 16.82 -1.60
CA LEU A 20 -11.28 17.74 -1.07
C LEU A 20 -10.33 18.22 -2.17
N VAL A 21 -9.84 17.30 -3.00
CA VAL A 21 -8.96 17.66 -4.12
C VAL A 21 -9.68 18.52 -5.16
N ARG A 22 -10.93 18.20 -5.50
CA ARG A 22 -11.73 19.03 -6.42
C ARG A 22 -11.92 20.44 -5.88
N ALA A 23 -12.22 20.58 -4.58
CA ALA A 23 -12.35 21.90 -3.95
C ALA A 23 -11.02 22.67 -3.96
N ALA A 24 -9.90 22.01 -3.66
CA ALA A 24 -8.58 22.61 -3.76
C ALA A 24 -8.22 23.04 -5.19
N ALA A 25 -8.59 22.22 -6.19
CA ALA A 25 -8.33 22.49 -7.59
C ALA A 25 -9.12 23.70 -8.14
N GLN A 26 -10.26 24.05 -7.54
CA GLN A 26 -11.02 25.25 -7.89
C GLN A 26 -10.24 26.55 -7.61
N ASN A 27 -9.29 26.53 -6.66
CA ASN A 27 -8.45 27.68 -6.36
C ASN A 27 -7.06 27.23 -5.86
N THR A 28 -6.25 26.76 -6.80
CA THR A 28 -4.90 26.23 -6.52
C THR A 28 -4.00 27.24 -5.80
N THR A 29 -4.13 28.54 -6.09
CA THR A 29 -3.32 29.59 -5.46
C THR A 29 -3.56 29.77 -3.96
N LYS A 30 -4.74 29.34 -3.46
CA LYS A 30 -5.11 29.40 -2.04
C LYS A 30 -5.26 28.03 -1.40
N ALA A 31 -5.00 26.96 -2.16
CA ALA A 31 -5.15 25.61 -1.67
C ALA A 31 -4.09 25.33 -0.59
N PRO A 32 -4.49 24.88 0.61
CA PRO A 32 -3.52 24.42 1.60
C PRO A 32 -2.90 23.09 1.16
N PRO A 33 -1.74 22.72 1.70
CA PRO A 33 -1.23 21.36 1.56
C PRO A 33 -2.25 20.35 2.10
N LEU A 34 -2.53 19.31 1.31
CA LEU A 34 -3.42 18.23 1.68
C LEU A 34 -2.62 17.01 2.09
N TRP A 35 -2.87 16.48 3.28
CA TRP A 35 -2.23 15.26 3.77
C TRP A 35 -3.28 14.21 4.07
N PHE A 36 -3.19 13.07 3.39
CA PHE A 36 -3.99 11.90 3.70
C PHE A 36 -3.25 11.05 4.73
N VAL A 37 -3.83 10.97 5.93
CA VAL A 37 -3.29 10.16 7.01
C VAL A 37 -3.93 8.77 6.96
N THR A 38 -3.10 7.74 6.90
CA THR A 38 -3.52 6.34 6.97
C THR A 38 -2.92 5.65 8.18
N TRP A 39 -3.38 4.44 8.50
CA TRP A 39 -2.89 3.66 9.64
C TRP A 39 -2.54 2.25 9.19
N GLY A 40 -1.24 1.94 9.14
CA GLY A 40 -0.74 0.65 8.68
C GLY A 40 -1.09 0.29 7.23
N ALA A 41 -1.44 1.27 6.40
CA ALA A 41 -1.80 1.06 4.98
C ALA A 41 -0.60 0.72 4.10
N GLN A 42 0.61 1.07 4.55
CA GLN A 42 1.86 0.79 3.85
C GLN A 42 2.68 -0.27 4.62
N PRO A 43 2.78 -1.50 4.08
CA PRO A 43 3.65 -2.51 4.66
C PRO A 43 5.12 -2.14 4.44
N LEU A 44 5.96 -2.36 5.44
CA LEU A 44 7.39 -2.15 5.29
C LEU A 44 8.01 -3.28 4.46
N ALA A 45 8.78 -2.90 3.44
CA ALA A 45 9.49 -3.86 2.58
C ALA A 45 10.47 -4.76 3.36
N SER A 46 11.02 -4.27 4.48
CA SER A 46 12.02 -4.95 5.32
C SER A 46 11.59 -5.19 6.79
N GLY A 47 10.32 -4.94 7.13
CA GLY A 47 9.84 -5.08 8.51
C GLY A 47 9.65 -6.54 8.94
N GLU A 48 9.82 -6.79 10.25
CA GLU A 48 9.52 -8.05 10.92
C GLU A 48 8.14 -8.58 10.49
N ASP A 49 8.01 -9.91 10.41
CA ASP A 49 6.77 -10.59 9.99
C ASP A 49 5.52 -10.08 10.73
N ASP A 50 5.68 -9.55 11.94
CA ASP A 50 4.59 -9.01 12.76
C ASP A 50 4.03 -7.69 12.23
N ALA A 51 4.85 -6.77 11.70
CA ALA A 51 4.34 -5.55 11.07
C ALA A 51 3.55 -5.85 9.77
N ARG A 52 3.94 -6.91 9.04
CA ARG A 52 3.19 -7.40 7.87
C ARG A 52 1.89 -8.11 8.25
N LYS A 53 1.80 -8.67 9.47
CA LYS A 53 0.58 -9.31 9.99
C LYS A 53 -0.42 -8.30 10.57
N VAL A 54 0.04 -7.14 11.03
CA VAL A 54 -0.81 -6.13 11.70
C VAL A 54 -1.24 -4.99 10.76
N GLY A 55 -0.54 -4.79 9.63
CA GLY A 55 -0.96 -3.82 8.61
C GLY A 55 -2.33 -4.12 8.01
N SER A 56 -3.07 -3.08 7.63
CA SER A 56 -4.36 -3.18 6.95
C SER A 56 -4.27 -2.61 5.55
N VAL A 57 -4.82 -3.28 4.55
CA VAL A 57 -4.89 -2.72 3.18
C VAL A 57 -5.98 -1.66 3.02
N THR A 58 -6.83 -1.50 4.03
CA THR A 58 -7.86 -0.44 4.11
C THR A 58 -7.20 0.92 3.90
N ASN A 59 -7.83 1.77 3.10
CA ASN A 59 -7.33 3.09 2.68
C ASN A 59 -6.01 3.13 1.86
N ALA A 60 -5.41 1.98 1.49
CA ALA A 60 -4.21 1.98 0.63
C ALA A 60 -4.47 2.65 -0.74
N GLY A 61 -5.72 2.67 -1.20
CA GLY A 61 -6.14 3.37 -2.41
C GLY A 61 -5.85 4.88 -2.38
N LEU A 62 -5.82 5.51 -1.21
CA LEU A 62 -5.50 6.94 -1.06
C LEU A 62 -4.08 7.27 -1.54
N TRP A 63 -3.15 6.33 -1.39
CA TRP A 63 -1.77 6.49 -1.84
C TRP A 63 -1.68 6.53 -3.37
N GLY A 64 -2.38 5.60 -4.04
CA GLY A 64 -2.49 5.61 -5.50
C GLY A 64 -3.21 6.85 -6.02
N PHE A 65 -4.29 7.26 -5.35
CA PHE A 65 -5.03 8.48 -5.68
C PHE A 65 -4.15 9.74 -5.55
N ALA A 66 -3.44 9.91 -4.43
CA ALA A 66 -2.55 11.05 -4.23
C ALA A 66 -1.45 11.13 -5.29
N ARG A 67 -0.84 10.01 -5.69
CA ARG A 67 0.11 9.96 -6.81
C ARG A 67 -0.51 10.47 -8.10
N ALA A 68 -1.73 10.04 -8.43
CA ALA A 68 -2.44 10.51 -9.61
C ALA A 68 -2.69 12.03 -9.55
N VAL A 69 -3.13 12.55 -8.40
CA VAL A 69 -3.36 13.99 -8.20
C VAL A 69 -2.08 14.80 -8.38
N ARG A 70 -0.95 14.34 -7.83
CA ARG A 70 0.34 15.02 -8.02
C ARG A 70 0.79 15.04 -9.48
N MET A 71 0.47 13.99 -10.24
CA MET A 71 0.74 13.95 -11.69
C MET A 71 -0.19 14.87 -12.49
N GLU A 72 -1.44 15.05 -12.06
CA GLU A 72 -2.41 15.93 -12.72
C GLU A 72 -2.21 17.42 -12.41
N TYR A 73 -1.74 17.75 -11.19
CA TYR A 73 -1.58 19.14 -10.71
C TYR A 73 -0.14 19.46 -10.26
N PRO A 74 0.88 19.27 -11.11
CA PRO A 74 2.27 19.46 -10.73
C PRO A 74 2.55 20.91 -10.34
N GLY A 75 3.04 21.13 -9.11
CA GLY A 75 3.35 22.44 -8.55
C GLY A 75 2.13 23.33 -8.22
N ALA A 76 0.92 22.92 -8.62
CA ALA A 76 -0.32 23.64 -8.36
C ALA A 76 -1.01 23.17 -7.07
N LEU A 77 -0.91 21.88 -6.74
CA LEU A 77 -1.40 21.31 -5.47
C LEU A 77 -0.27 20.56 -4.77
N GLN A 78 -0.17 20.75 -3.45
CA GLN A 78 0.71 19.96 -2.59
C GLN A 78 -0.13 18.87 -1.91
N VAL A 79 0.12 17.60 -2.28
CA VAL A 79 -0.66 16.46 -1.77
C VAL A 79 0.27 15.35 -1.31
N GLY A 80 0.26 15.05 -0.01
CA GLY A 80 1.07 14.00 0.59
C GLY A 80 0.26 12.89 1.25
N CYS A 81 0.93 11.78 1.55
CA CYS A 81 0.40 10.67 2.33
C CYS A 81 1.31 10.39 3.52
N PHE A 82 0.68 10.16 4.68
CA PHE A 82 1.39 9.87 5.92
C PHE A 82 0.78 8.64 6.60
N ASP A 83 1.58 7.57 6.75
CA ASP A 83 1.10 6.33 7.35
C ASP A 83 1.56 6.20 8.81
N LEU A 84 0.61 6.14 9.74
CA LEU A 84 0.85 5.91 11.15
C LEU A 84 1.21 4.45 11.43
N ASP A 85 1.96 4.24 12.51
CA ASP A 85 2.40 2.92 12.95
C ASP A 85 1.21 2.09 13.48
N PRO A 86 0.88 0.93 12.87
CA PRO A 86 -0.18 0.06 13.34
C PRO A 86 0.09 -0.58 14.71
N LEU A 87 1.34 -0.58 15.18
CA LEU A 87 1.74 -1.16 16.46
C LEU A 87 1.61 -0.19 17.63
N VAL A 88 1.35 1.10 17.38
CA VAL A 88 1.11 2.06 18.46
C VAL A 88 -0.25 1.78 19.07
N SER A 89 -0.24 1.28 20.30
CA SER A 89 -1.42 1.10 21.14
C SER A 89 -1.84 2.44 21.76
N GLY A 90 -3.09 2.84 21.60
CA GLY A 90 -3.62 4.05 22.24
C GLY A 90 -4.70 4.74 21.41
N ASP A 91 -5.01 5.98 21.79
CA ASP A 91 -5.91 6.83 21.02
C ASP A 91 -5.26 7.27 19.70
N LEU A 92 -6.02 7.18 18.60
CA LEU A 92 -5.54 7.56 17.27
C LEU A 92 -5.29 9.07 17.19
N GLY A 93 -6.10 9.89 17.86
CA GLY A 93 -5.94 11.34 17.90
C GLY A 93 -4.64 11.74 18.59
N GLU A 94 -4.36 11.16 19.75
CA GLU A 94 -3.10 11.39 20.47
C GLU A 94 -1.88 10.94 19.63
N SER A 95 -1.99 9.79 18.96
CA SER A 95 -0.94 9.27 18.07
C SER A 95 -0.68 10.22 16.89
N LEU A 96 -1.74 10.76 16.28
CA LEU A 96 -1.62 11.77 15.23
C LEU A 96 -0.98 13.05 15.75
N VAL A 97 -1.42 13.58 16.89
CA VAL A 97 -0.86 14.80 17.49
C VAL A 97 0.64 14.64 17.75
N LYS A 98 1.08 13.49 18.25
CA LYS A 98 2.50 13.17 18.45
C LYS A 98 3.28 13.07 17.14
N ALA A 99 2.62 12.69 16.04
CA ALA A 99 3.23 12.56 14.73
C ALA A 99 3.28 13.87 13.92
N LEU A 100 2.47 14.88 14.25
CA LEU A 100 2.41 16.15 13.54
C LEU A 100 3.78 16.86 13.40
N PRO A 101 4.64 16.93 14.44
CA PRO A 101 5.97 17.53 14.28
C PRO A 101 6.81 16.82 13.21
N SER A 102 6.71 15.49 13.13
CA SER A 102 7.41 14.68 12.13
C SER A 102 6.88 14.93 10.72
N LEU A 103 5.57 15.18 10.58
CA LEU A 103 4.95 15.56 9.31
C LEU A 103 5.44 16.92 8.79
N VAL A 104 5.69 17.89 9.68
CA VAL A 104 6.19 19.22 9.29
C VAL A 104 7.64 19.16 8.79
N VAL A 105 8.43 18.24 9.34
CA VAL A 105 9.84 18.04 8.95
C VAL A 105 9.97 17.06 7.78
N ALA A 106 8.92 16.30 7.46
CA ALA A 106 8.89 15.42 6.31
C ALA A 106 9.10 16.23 5.02
N GLY A 107 10.26 16.05 4.39
CA GLY A 107 10.61 16.68 3.11
C GLY A 107 10.08 15.93 1.89
N GLU A 108 9.26 14.91 2.10
CA GLU A 108 8.85 13.92 1.11
C GLU A 108 7.33 13.79 1.10
N GLU A 109 6.75 13.44 -0.05
CA GLU A 109 5.29 13.39 -0.24
C GLU A 109 4.66 12.09 0.27
N GLU A 110 5.48 11.07 0.56
CA GLU A 110 5.04 9.72 0.89
C GLU A 110 5.88 9.17 2.03
N VAL A 111 5.33 9.23 3.25
CA VAL A 111 6.08 8.98 4.47
C VAL A 111 5.31 8.04 5.40
N ALA A 112 6.03 7.17 6.08
CA ALA A 112 5.51 6.29 7.12
C ALA A 112 6.25 6.55 8.44
N LEU A 113 5.51 6.64 9.55
CA LEU A 113 6.06 6.66 10.89
C LEU A 113 6.04 5.24 11.45
N ARG A 114 7.20 4.71 11.85
CA ARG A 114 7.33 3.36 12.42
C ARG A 114 8.33 3.37 13.57
N SER A 115 7.93 2.85 14.73
CA SER A 115 8.77 2.79 15.93
C SER A 115 9.41 4.14 16.28
N GLY A 116 8.71 5.25 15.99
CA GLY A 116 9.18 6.62 16.21
C GLY A 116 10.08 7.21 15.10
N GLY A 117 10.45 6.44 14.08
CA GLY A 117 11.26 6.89 12.94
C GLY A 117 10.43 7.17 11.69
N LEU A 118 10.81 8.21 10.93
CA LEU A 118 10.25 8.49 9.61
C LEU A 118 10.93 7.64 8.54
N LEU A 119 10.12 7.08 7.65
CA LEU A 119 10.55 6.26 6.53
C LEU A 119 9.91 6.81 5.24
N ASP A 120 10.74 7.01 4.23
CA ASP A 120 10.28 7.53 2.93
C ASP A 120 10.07 6.40 1.93
N ALA A 121 9.07 6.54 1.06
CA ALA A 121 8.83 5.59 0.00
C ALA A 121 9.92 5.69 -1.08
N ARG A 122 10.58 4.56 -1.40
CA ARG A 122 11.58 4.45 -2.47
C ARG A 122 11.37 3.17 -3.26
N LEU A 123 11.48 3.29 -4.59
CA LEU A 123 11.52 2.12 -5.47
C LEU A 123 12.91 1.50 -5.43
N VAL A 124 12.96 0.20 -5.17
CA VAL A 124 14.19 -0.59 -5.19
C VAL A 124 14.04 -1.75 -6.18
N ARG A 125 15.16 -2.23 -6.73
CA ARG A 125 15.15 -3.44 -7.54
C ARG A 125 14.78 -4.62 -6.64
N SER A 126 13.76 -5.38 -7.06
CA SER A 126 13.40 -6.61 -6.38
C SER A 126 14.55 -7.62 -6.45
N SER A 127 14.90 -8.20 -5.30
CA SER A 127 15.83 -9.33 -5.21
C SER A 127 15.16 -10.67 -5.56
N LEU A 128 13.85 -10.66 -5.81
CA LEU A 128 13.09 -11.85 -6.19
C LEU A 128 13.63 -12.38 -7.51
N LYS A 129 14.32 -13.52 -7.43
CA LYS A 129 14.82 -14.23 -8.60
C LYS A 129 13.64 -14.95 -9.26
N PHE A 130 13.24 -14.48 -10.43
CA PHE A 130 12.28 -15.20 -11.26
C PHE A 130 12.92 -16.49 -11.79
N SER A 131 12.29 -17.63 -11.52
CA SER A 131 12.75 -18.95 -11.93
C SER A 131 11.80 -19.54 -12.97
N GLY A 132 11.84 -19.03 -14.22
CA GLY A 132 11.17 -19.64 -15.38
C GLY A 132 9.72 -20.14 -15.16
N PRO A 133 9.24 -21.05 -16.00
CA PRO A 133 8.00 -21.78 -15.72
C PRO A 133 8.19 -22.63 -14.46
N THR A 134 7.40 -22.36 -13.42
CA THR A 134 7.41 -23.10 -12.15
C THR A 134 6.02 -23.68 -11.91
N ARG A 135 5.95 -24.93 -11.45
CA ARG A 135 4.72 -25.54 -10.95
C ARG A 135 4.82 -25.76 -9.45
N LEU A 136 3.71 -25.67 -8.74
CA LEU A 136 3.65 -26.10 -7.35
C LEU A 136 3.43 -27.62 -7.32
N ASN A 137 4.40 -28.35 -6.78
CA ASN A 137 4.30 -29.80 -6.58
C ASN A 137 3.93 -30.11 -5.13
N MET A 138 2.93 -30.96 -4.93
CA MET A 138 2.60 -31.50 -3.61
C MET A 138 3.28 -32.86 -3.46
N ALA A 139 4.39 -32.92 -2.72
CA ALA A 139 5.11 -34.18 -2.50
C ALA A 139 4.28 -35.19 -1.69
N ALA A 140 3.39 -34.71 -0.82
CA ALA A 140 2.44 -35.49 -0.06
C ALA A 140 1.10 -34.74 0.07
N ARG A 141 -0.02 -35.47 0.06
CA ARG A 141 -1.36 -34.90 0.30
C ARG A 141 -1.57 -34.63 1.80
N GLY A 142 -2.53 -33.76 2.11
CA GLY A 142 -3.02 -33.56 3.48
C GLY A 142 -2.55 -32.28 4.17
N ALA A 143 -1.61 -31.51 3.59
CA ALA A 143 -1.22 -30.21 4.12
C ALA A 143 -0.71 -29.27 3.01
N LEU A 144 -1.05 -27.98 3.11
CA LEU A 144 -0.51 -26.94 2.21
C LEU A 144 0.99 -26.71 2.44
N SER A 145 1.51 -27.02 3.62
CA SER A 145 2.94 -26.97 3.94
C SER A 145 3.79 -27.96 3.13
N SER A 146 3.17 -28.92 2.42
CA SER A 146 3.84 -29.85 1.51
C SER A 146 4.02 -29.31 0.09
N LEU A 147 3.49 -28.12 -0.22
CA LEU A 147 3.69 -27.46 -1.51
C LEU A 147 5.15 -27.05 -1.66
N ARG A 148 5.76 -27.39 -2.79
CA ARG A 148 7.11 -26.97 -3.18
C ARG A 148 7.08 -26.38 -4.58
N PRO A 149 7.67 -25.19 -4.81
CA PRO A 149 7.92 -24.72 -6.16
C PRO A 149 8.97 -25.63 -6.81
N VAL A 150 8.65 -26.19 -7.98
CA VAL A 150 9.58 -26.97 -8.80
C VAL A 150 9.55 -26.47 -10.23
N ALA A 151 10.67 -26.57 -10.95
CA ALA A 151 10.72 -26.20 -12.36
C ALA A 151 9.68 -26.99 -13.17
N GLN A 152 8.89 -26.29 -13.98
CA GLN A 152 7.99 -26.90 -14.95
C GLN A 152 8.79 -27.17 -16.23
N VAL A 153 9.55 -28.27 -16.22
CA VAL A 153 10.43 -28.68 -17.32
C VAL A 153 9.62 -29.12 -18.54
N GLU A 154 8.45 -29.74 -18.33
CA GLU A 154 7.52 -30.12 -19.39
C GLU A 154 6.46 -29.03 -19.59
N ARG A 155 6.63 -28.24 -20.65
CA ARG A 155 5.54 -27.47 -21.26
C ARG A 155 5.02 -28.26 -22.45
N ARG A 156 3.74 -28.66 -22.40
CA ARG A 156 3.09 -29.23 -23.58
C ARG A 156 3.05 -28.17 -24.68
N PRO A 157 3.43 -28.49 -25.93
CA PRO A 157 3.29 -27.56 -27.03
C PRO A 157 1.81 -27.22 -27.24
N ALA A 158 1.53 -26.00 -27.71
CA ALA A 158 0.18 -25.62 -28.13
C ALA A 158 -0.20 -26.43 -29.37
N ILE A 159 -0.91 -27.54 -29.14
CA ILE A 159 -1.48 -28.41 -30.18
C ILE A 159 -2.98 -28.14 -30.29
N PRO A 160 -3.62 -28.39 -31.45
CA PRO A 160 -5.05 -28.20 -31.62
C PRO A 160 -5.86 -28.88 -30.49
N GLY A 161 -6.77 -28.13 -29.86
CA GLY A 161 -7.54 -28.57 -28.70
C GLY A 161 -6.91 -28.27 -27.33
N PHE A 162 -5.68 -27.75 -27.29
CA PHE A 162 -5.03 -27.24 -26.07
C PHE A 162 -4.74 -25.74 -26.22
N VAL A 163 -5.06 -24.97 -25.18
CA VAL A 163 -4.75 -23.53 -25.11
C VAL A 163 -3.77 -23.31 -23.96
N GLN A 164 -2.74 -22.53 -24.22
CA GLN A 164 -1.84 -22.03 -23.20
C GLN A 164 -2.24 -20.58 -22.90
N LEU A 165 -2.73 -20.36 -21.68
CA LEU A 165 -3.03 -19.02 -21.14
C LEU A 165 -1.79 -18.40 -20.51
#